data_AF-A0A6N7MDN7-F1
#
_entry.id   AF-A0A6N7MDN7-F1
#
_cell.length_a   1.000
_cell.length_b   1.000
_cell.length_c   1.000
_cell.angle_alpha   90.00
_cell.angle_beta   90.00
_cell.angle_gamma   90.00
#
_symmetry.space_group_name_H-M   'P 1'
#
loop_
_entity.id
_entity.type
_entity.pdbx_description
1 polymer ?
#
loop_
_entity_poly.entity_id
_entity_poly.type
_entity_poly.pdbx_seq_one_letter_code
_entity_poly.pdbx_strand_id
1 'polypeptide(L)'
;MNNHSWFSQSSFKQRIWLFVTVAVMFAIIVLGVLLDSPSASKESISFNIDMSIKDIVPKLGVTGKSLARELELPLDVSKNQPVRTLGVIQEELDHAIEHILSHRDTVLKYYIFAALVLWGLVFLVRLGRPDGSDVKNRRDWYPRTPYIISLLLSVIVAGFLLGKSPNPMEGLVKVFKSMVGLSKSRLNRLKGLT
;
A
#
# COMPACT_ATOMS: atom_id res chain seq x y z
N MET A 1 -10.99 -26.08 24.80
CA MET A 1 -10.25 -26.60 23.62
C MET A 1 -8.78 -26.33 23.87
N ASN A 2 -7.96 -27.38 24.00
CA ASN A 2 -6.54 -27.26 24.27
C ASN A 2 -5.84 -26.58 23.08
N ASN A 3 -5.27 -25.39 23.31
CA ASN A 3 -4.56 -24.59 22.30
C ASN A 3 -3.20 -25.20 21.88
N HIS A 4 -2.77 -26.26 22.55
CA HIS A 4 -1.66 -27.12 22.13
C HIS A 4 -2.25 -28.23 21.27
N SER A 5 -2.39 -28.13 19.95
CA SER A 5 -1.24 -28.08 19.07
C SER A 5 -1.71 -28.13 17.61
N TRP A 6 -2.33 -27.06 17.10
CA TRP A 6 -2.64 -26.96 15.66
C TRP A 6 -1.40 -27.29 14.80
N PHE A 7 -0.24 -26.81 15.23
CA PHE A 7 1.03 -27.10 14.58
C PHE A 7 1.43 -28.59 14.60
N SER A 8 1.02 -29.36 15.62
CA SER A 8 1.27 -30.81 15.65
C SER A 8 0.38 -31.55 14.65
N GLN A 9 -0.83 -31.06 14.41
CA GLN A 9 -1.78 -31.61 13.43
C GLN A 9 -1.44 -31.21 12.00
N SER A 10 -0.63 -30.17 11.81
CA SER A 10 -0.16 -29.74 10.49
C SER A 10 0.73 -30.79 9.84
N SER A 11 0.37 -31.20 8.62
CA SER A 11 1.17 -32.13 7.84
C SER A 11 2.55 -31.54 7.52
N PHE A 12 3.52 -32.42 7.21
CA PHE A 12 4.85 -31.99 6.76
C PHE A 12 4.77 -31.04 5.55
N LYS A 13 3.81 -31.26 4.63
CA LYS A 13 3.58 -30.39 3.47
C LYS A 13 3.09 -29.00 3.90
N GLN A 14 2.18 -28.92 4.88
CA GLN A 14 1.68 -27.64 5.39
C GLN A 14 2.77 -26.86 6.11
N ARG A 15 3.66 -27.54 6.83
CA ARG A 15 4.84 -26.92 7.45
C ARG A 15 5.78 -26.35 6.39
N ILE A 16 6.04 -27.07 5.30
CA ILE A 16 6.81 -26.54 4.16
C ILE A 16 6.14 -25.28 3.60
N TRP A 17 4.82 -25.32 3.34
CA TRP A 17 4.08 -24.16 2.85
C TRP A 17 4.17 -22.95 3.79
N LEU A 18 4.09 -23.17 5.10
CA LEU A 18 4.28 -22.12 6.11
C LEU A 18 5.66 -21.47 5.96
N PHE A 19 6.73 -22.25 6.02
CA PHE A 19 8.11 -21.72 5.96
C PHE A 19 8.41 -21.03 4.63
N VAL A 20 8.01 -21.63 3.51
CA VAL A 20 8.17 -21.03 2.19
C VAL A 20 7.43 -19.70 2.10
N THR A 21 6.19 -19.63 2.61
CA THR A 21 5.41 -18.38 2.57
C THR A 21 6.04 -17.29 3.41
N VAL A 22 6.52 -17.62 4.62
CA VAL A 22 7.23 -16.66 5.48
C VAL A 22 8.50 -16.16 4.81
N ALA A 23 9.29 -17.06 4.19
CA ALA A 23 10.49 -16.68 3.46
C ALA A 23 10.18 -15.76 2.27
N VAL A 24 9.13 -16.06 1.50
CA VAL A 24 8.69 -15.22 0.37
C VAL A 24 8.17 -13.86 0.86
N MET A 25 7.38 -13.81 1.94
CA MET A 25 6.94 -12.54 2.54
C MET A 25 8.13 -11.67 2.94
N PHE A 26 9.13 -12.27 3.58
CA PHE A 26 10.34 -11.56 3.96
C PHE A 26 11.09 -11.05 2.72
N ALA A 27 11.23 -11.88 1.68
CA ALA A 27 11.84 -11.46 0.42
C ALA A 27 11.09 -10.30 -0.25
N ILE A 28 9.75 -10.31 -0.24
CA ILE A 28 8.92 -9.22 -0.77
C ILE A 28 9.16 -7.93 0.02
N ILE A 29 9.21 -8.01 1.35
CA ILE A 29 9.44 -6.84 2.20
C ILE A 29 10.87 -6.30 2.01
N VAL A 30 11.88 -7.17 1.99
CA VAL A 30 13.29 -6.80 1.76
C VAL A 30 13.44 -6.16 0.38
N LEU A 31 12.84 -6.76 -0.65
CA LEU A 31 12.82 -6.18 -1.99
C LEU A 31 12.14 -4.81 -1.97
N GLY A 32 11.04 -4.68 -1.23
CA GLY A 32 10.37 -3.41 -1.01
C GLY A 32 11.28 -2.37 -0.38
N VAL A 33 12.02 -2.70 0.67
CA VAL A 33 12.99 -1.80 1.33
C VAL A 33 14.15 -1.45 0.39
N LEU A 34 14.65 -2.39 -0.40
CA LEU A 34 15.75 -2.16 -1.34
C LEU A 34 15.33 -1.28 -2.54
N LEU A 35 14.07 -1.41 -2.99
CA LEU A 35 13.50 -0.64 -4.08
C LEU A 35 12.86 0.68 -3.62
N ASP A 36 12.54 0.80 -2.33
CA ASP A 36 12.20 2.07 -1.69
C ASP A 36 13.49 2.88 -1.59
N SER A 37 13.95 3.35 -2.76
CA SER A 37 15.06 4.28 -2.85
C SER A 37 14.70 5.46 -1.96
N PRO A 38 15.54 5.81 -0.96
CA PRO A 38 15.41 7.08 -0.26
C PRO A 38 15.49 8.14 -1.35
N SER A 39 14.33 8.66 -1.71
CA SER A 39 14.14 9.34 -2.98
C SER A 39 14.83 10.68 -2.91
N ALA A 40 16.06 10.71 -3.39
CA ALA A 40 17.04 11.70 -3.01
C ALA A 40 17.24 11.71 -1.49
N SER A 41 18.51 11.64 -1.13
CA SER A 41 19.01 12.00 0.17
C SER A 41 18.23 13.17 0.80
N LYS A 42 18.24 13.20 2.12
CA LYS A 42 18.43 14.45 2.87
C LYS A 42 19.71 15.19 2.42
N GLU A 43 19.97 15.34 1.13
CA GLU A 43 20.70 16.50 0.67
C GLU A 43 19.80 17.64 1.10
N SER A 44 20.35 18.48 1.97
CA SER A 44 19.79 19.78 2.28
C SER A 44 19.74 20.60 0.98
N ILE A 45 18.79 20.28 0.10
CA ILE A 45 18.38 21.15 -0.97
C ILE A 45 17.71 22.29 -0.20
N SER A 46 18.50 23.32 0.09
CA SER A 46 17.99 24.55 0.67
C SER A 46 17.09 25.18 -0.38
N PHE A 47 15.80 24.97 -0.23
CA PHE A 47 14.82 25.70 -0.98
C PHE A 47 14.82 27.14 -0.45
N ASN A 48 14.93 28.11 -1.34
CA ASN A 48 14.89 29.51 -1.00
C ASN A 48 13.74 30.16 -1.77
N ILE A 49 13.06 31.13 -1.15
CA ILE A 49 12.04 31.99 -1.76
C ILE A 49 12.49 32.70 -3.05
N ASP A 50 13.79 32.80 -3.31
CA ASP A 50 14.33 33.32 -4.58
C ASP A 50 14.15 32.35 -5.77
N MET A 51 13.86 31.07 -5.50
CA MET A 51 13.57 30.08 -6.54
C MET A 51 12.14 30.24 -7.07
N SER A 52 11.90 29.84 -8.33
CA SER A 52 10.53 29.80 -8.87
C SER A 52 9.84 28.47 -8.55
N ILE A 53 8.49 28.44 -8.62
CA ILE A 53 7.71 27.19 -8.52
C ILE A 53 8.22 26.16 -9.54
N LYS A 54 8.60 26.59 -10.75
CA LYS A 54 9.15 25.72 -11.79
C LYS A 54 10.49 25.07 -11.40
N ASP A 55 11.29 25.71 -10.55
CA ASP A 55 12.57 25.18 -10.10
C ASP A 55 12.43 24.24 -8.90
N ILE A 56 11.44 24.50 -8.04
CA ILE A 56 11.17 23.73 -6.82
C ILE A 56 10.45 22.40 -7.13
N VAL A 57 9.46 22.46 -8.01
CA VAL A 57 8.56 21.34 -8.36
C VAL A 57 9.28 20.08 -8.84
N PRO A 58 10.24 20.14 -9.79
CA PRO A 58 10.98 18.94 -10.23
C PRO A 58 11.79 18.30 -9.13
N LYS A 59 12.36 19.11 -8.21
CA LYS A 59 13.17 18.63 -7.09
C LYS A 59 12.31 17.92 -6.03
N LEU A 60 11.11 18.42 -5.80
CA LEU A 60 10.12 17.79 -4.90
C LEU A 60 9.39 16.61 -5.55
N GLY A 61 9.44 16.45 -6.87
CA GLY A 61 8.70 15.42 -7.60
C GLY A 61 7.18 15.61 -7.55
N VAL A 62 6.70 16.85 -7.37
CA VAL A 62 5.26 17.19 -7.33
C VAL A 62 4.83 17.93 -8.59
N THR A 63 3.57 18.33 -8.68
CA THR A 63 3.10 19.24 -9.72
C THR A 63 3.09 20.69 -9.21
N GLY A 64 3.28 21.66 -10.10
CA GLY A 64 3.20 23.08 -9.71
C GLY A 64 1.84 23.50 -9.16
N LYS A 65 0.75 22.82 -9.55
CA LYS A 65 -0.58 23.04 -8.95
C LYS A 65 -0.64 22.56 -7.50
N SER A 66 0.02 21.44 -7.20
CA SER A 66 0.09 20.91 -5.83
C SER A 66 0.85 21.85 -4.91
N LEU A 67 2.02 22.35 -5.37
CA LEU A 67 2.82 23.29 -4.61
C LEU A 67 2.09 24.64 -4.43
N ALA A 68 1.47 25.18 -5.49
CA ALA A 68 0.70 26.42 -5.39
C ALA A 68 -0.47 26.31 -4.39
N ARG A 69 -1.15 25.16 -4.36
CA ARG A 69 -2.23 24.91 -3.39
C ARG A 69 -1.73 24.87 -1.95
N GLU A 70 -0.56 24.27 -1.72
CA GLU A 70 0.03 24.19 -0.39
C GLU A 70 0.49 25.56 0.12
N LEU A 71 0.97 26.42 -0.78
CA LEU A 71 1.36 27.80 -0.49
C LEU A 71 0.16 28.77 -0.47
N GLU A 72 -1.08 28.26 -0.51
CA GLU A 72 -2.32 29.05 -0.58
C GLU A 72 -2.37 30.06 -1.76
N LEU A 73 -1.61 29.79 -2.82
CA LEU A 73 -1.54 30.63 -4.02
C LEU A 73 -2.66 30.30 -5.03
N PRO A 74 -3.08 31.28 -5.86
CA PRO A 74 -3.96 31.01 -7.00
C PRO A 74 -3.37 29.96 -7.96
N LEU A 75 -4.22 29.09 -8.51
CA LEU A 75 -3.78 27.98 -9.38
C LEU A 75 -3.21 28.45 -10.74
N ASP A 76 -3.50 29.68 -11.13
CA ASP A 76 -3.06 30.37 -12.34
C ASP A 76 -1.83 31.27 -12.12
N VAL A 77 -1.24 31.25 -10.92
CA VAL A 77 -0.06 32.04 -10.59
C VAL A 77 1.14 31.74 -11.52
N SER A 78 1.96 32.76 -11.75
CA SER A 78 3.16 32.64 -12.59
C SER A 78 4.16 31.68 -11.97
N LYS A 79 4.48 30.60 -12.70
CA LYS A 79 5.42 29.55 -12.24
C LYS A 79 6.89 29.90 -12.44
N ASN A 80 7.16 30.95 -13.21
CA ASN A 80 8.52 31.38 -13.57
C ASN A 80 9.04 32.51 -12.66
N GLN A 81 8.17 33.07 -11.81
CA GLN A 81 8.55 34.12 -10.88
C GLN A 81 9.06 33.51 -9.56
N PRO A 82 10.03 34.17 -8.89
CA PRO A 82 10.45 33.78 -7.54
C PRO A 82 9.28 33.75 -6.57
N VAL A 83 9.21 32.76 -5.69
CA VAL A 83 8.08 32.64 -4.74
C VAL A 83 7.96 33.86 -3.82
N ARG A 84 9.09 34.52 -3.52
CA ARG A 84 9.13 35.79 -2.79
C ARG A 84 8.26 36.88 -3.41
N THR A 85 8.23 36.96 -4.75
CA THR A 85 7.43 37.97 -5.47
C THR A 85 5.94 37.66 -5.46
N LEU A 86 5.58 36.43 -5.06
CA LEU A 86 4.20 35.97 -4.90
C LEU A 86 3.68 36.19 -3.47
N GLY A 87 4.46 36.83 -2.60
CA GLY A 87 4.09 37.13 -1.22
C GLY A 87 4.42 36.03 -0.22
N VAL A 88 5.11 34.96 -0.64
CA VAL A 88 5.46 33.83 0.23
C VAL A 88 6.74 34.12 1.00
N ILE A 89 6.71 33.87 2.31
CA ILE A 89 7.89 33.94 3.19
C ILE A 89 8.59 32.59 3.32
N GLN A 90 9.84 32.58 3.81
CA GLN A 90 10.66 31.36 3.88
C GLN A 90 10.00 30.30 4.77
N GLU A 91 9.39 30.72 5.87
CA GLU A 91 8.72 29.85 6.83
C GLU A 91 7.52 29.11 6.21
N GLU A 92 6.74 29.80 5.37
CA GLU A 92 5.61 29.19 4.64
C GLU A 92 6.10 28.20 3.59
N LEU A 93 7.19 28.52 2.89
CA LEU A 93 7.82 27.64 1.93
C LEU A 93 8.34 26.37 2.61
N ASP A 94 9.05 26.51 3.73
CA ASP A 94 9.59 25.38 4.50
C ASP A 94 8.45 24.49 5.02
N HIS A 95 7.37 25.08 5.54
CA HIS A 95 6.21 24.34 6.01
C HIS A 95 5.51 23.56 4.89
N ALA A 96 5.31 24.20 3.73
CA ALA A 96 4.72 23.55 2.56
C ALA A 96 5.59 22.38 2.05
N ILE A 97 6.90 22.55 2.04
CA ILE A 97 7.85 21.49 1.66
C ILE A 97 7.79 20.34 2.66
N GLU A 98 7.80 20.61 3.96
CA GLU A 98 7.69 19.59 5.00
C GLU A 98 6.37 18.82 4.89
N HIS A 99 5.26 19.53 4.65
CA HIS A 99 3.95 18.92 4.45
C HIS A 99 3.92 18.02 3.19
N ILE A 100 4.51 18.48 2.08
CA ILE A 100 4.60 17.68 0.85
C ILE A 100 5.47 16.43 1.04
N LEU A 101 6.63 16.58 1.68
CA LEU A 101 7.56 15.47 1.90
C LEU A 101 7.02 14.45 2.90
N SER A 102 6.28 14.90 3.92
CA SER A 102 5.59 14.01 4.86
C SER A 102 4.44 13.22 4.21
N HIS A 103 3.86 13.72 3.12
CA HIS A 103 2.82 13.04 2.33
C HIS A 103 3.35 12.10 1.24
N ARG A 104 4.67 12.00 1.05
CA ARG A 104 5.22 11.14 0.00
C ARG A 104 4.95 9.67 0.34
N ASP A 105 4.04 9.06 -0.43
CA ASP A 105 3.67 7.66 -0.26
C ASP A 105 4.88 6.75 -0.56
N THR A 106 5.37 6.06 0.47
CA THR A 106 6.44 5.08 0.34
C THR A 106 5.94 3.86 -0.42
N VAL A 107 6.73 3.38 -1.38
CA VAL A 107 6.37 2.20 -2.18
C VAL A 107 6.36 0.95 -1.28
N LEU A 108 7.14 0.98 -0.21
CA LEU A 108 7.20 -0.06 0.83
C LEU A 108 5.82 -0.49 1.36
N LYS A 109 4.88 0.44 1.50
CA LYS A 109 3.51 0.15 1.95
C LYS A 109 2.81 -0.89 1.07
N TYR A 110 3.04 -0.83 -0.24
CA TYR A 110 2.47 -1.77 -1.20
C TYR A 110 3.11 -3.16 -1.11
N TYR A 111 4.42 -3.24 -0.83
CA TYR A 111 5.11 -4.51 -0.61
C TYR A 111 4.63 -5.20 0.68
N ILE A 112 4.48 -4.44 1.76
CA ILE A 112 3.91 -4.93 3.02
C ILE A 112 2.48 -5.43 2.79
N PHE A 113 1.66 -4.66 2.07
CA PHE A 113 0.30 -5.08 1.72
C PHE A 113 0.28 -6.36 0.89
N ALA A 114 1.14 -6.48 -0.13
CA ALA A 114 1.26 -7.68 -0.94
C ALA A 114 1.65 -8.92 -0.11
N ALA A 115 2.58 -8.76 0.83
CA ALA A 115 2.97 -9.82 1.75
C ALA A 115 1.79 -10.27 2.65
N LEU A 116 0.99 -9.34 3.18
CA LEU A 116 -0.21 -9.66 3.95
C LEU A 116 -1.28 -10.40 3.13
N VAL A 117 -1.52 -9.96 1.90
CA VAL A 117 -2.47 -10.62 0.99
C VAL A 117 -2.00 -12.04 0.66
N LEU A 118 -0.71 -12.22 0.37
CA LEU A 118 -0.12 -13.54 0.13
C LEU A 118 -0.29 -14.45 1.34
N TRP A 119 0.00 -13.95 2.54
CA TRP A 119 -0.20 -14.68 3.79
C TRP A 119 -1.65 -15.12 3.96
N GLY A 120 -2.61 -14.19 3.81
CA GLY A 120 -4.03 -14.49 3.92
C GLY A 120 -4.48 -15.55 2.92
N LEU A 121 -4.01 -15.46 1.67
CA LEU A 121 -4.34 -16.43 0.63
C LEU A 121 -3.79 -17.83 0.95
N VAL A 122 -2.50 -17.93 1.32
CA VAL A 122 -1.90 -19.23 1.65
C VAL A 122 -2.53 -19.81 2.91
N PHE A 123 -2.82 -18.97 3.91
CA PHE A 123 -3.50 -19.41 5.11
C PHE A 123 -4.87 -20.01 4.77
N LEU A 124 -5.66 -19.33 3.94
CA LEU A 124 -6.99 -19.80 3.57
C LEU A 124 -6.97 -21.09 2.74
N VAL A 125 -6.02 -21.23 1.82
CA VAL A 125 -5.97 -22.33 0.85
C VAL A 125 -5.20 -23.55 1.37
N ARG A 126 -4.11 -23.36 2.13
CA ARG A 126 -3.15 -24.42 2.47
C ARG A 126 -3.01 -24.70 3.95
N LEU A 127 -3.13 -23.70 4.82
CA LEU A 127 -2.80 -23.87 6.25
C LEU A 127 -4.04 -24.01 7.15
N GLY A 128 -5.14 -23.35 6.78
CA GLY A 128 -6.33 -23.29 7.60
C GLY A 128 -7.09 -24.61 7.65
N ARG A 129 -7.08 -25.39 6.57
CA ARG A 129 -7.66 -26.74 6.55
C ARG A 129 -6.55 -27.79 6.74
N PRO A 130 -6.57 -28.61 7.80
CA PRO A 130 -5.63 -29.73 7.95
C PRO A 130 -5.71 -30.70 6.77
N ASP A 131 -4.56 -31.16 6.27
CA ASP A 131 -4.53 -32.16 5.19
C ASP A 131 -5.23 -33.46 5.64
N GLY A 132 -6.00 -34.08 4.74
CA GLY A 132 -6.71 -35.33 5.04
C GLY A 132 -7.97 -35.17 5.91
N SER A 133 -8.39 -33.94 6.22
CA SER A 133 -9.61 -33.68 6.99
C SER A 133 -10.88 -33.94 6.18
N ASP A 134 -11.75 -34.79 6.72
CA ASP A 134 -13.09 -35.04 6.18
C ASP A 134 -13.99 -33.81 6.35
N VAL A 135 -14.99 -33.66 5.46
CA VAL A 135 -15.99 -32.58 5.46
C VAL A 135 -16.79 -32.57 6.78
N LYS A 136 -16.93 -33.72 7.43
CA LYS A 136 -17.57 -33.85 8.75
C LYS A 136 -16.86 -33.05 9.85
N ASN A 137 -15.54 -32.86 9.70
CA ASN A 137 -14.69 -32.14 10.65
C ASN A 137 -14.50 -30.65 10.29
N ARG A 138 -15.39 -30.09 9.45
CA ARG A 138 -15.32 -28.68 9.03
C ARG A 138 -15.28 -27.66 10.18
N ARG A 139 -15.82 -28.02 11.35
CA ARG A 139 -15.83 -27.16 12.54
C ARG A 139 -14.43 -26.95 13.13
N ASP A 140 -13.51 -27.85 12.82
CA ASP A 140 -12.11 -27.79 13.27
C ASP A 140 -11.19 -27.19 12.19
N TRP A 141 -11.73 -26.88 11.01
CA TRP A 141 -11.01 -26.11 10.00
C TRP A 141 -10.92 -24.65 10.44
N TYR A 142 -9.80 -24.01 10.11
CA TYR A 142 -9.48 -22.64 10.47
C TYR A 142 -9.47 -22.44 11.98
N PRO A 143 -8.38 -22.88 12.65
CA PRO A 143 -8.30 -22.77 14.10
C PRO A 143 -8.39 -21.31 14.50
N ARG A 144 -9.27 -21.03 15.47
CA ARG A 144 -9.65 -19.66 15.83
C ARG A 144 -8.44 -18.81 16.20
N THR A 145 -7.52 -19.36 16.98
CA THR A 145 -6.34 -18.63 17.49
C THR A 145 -5.42 -18.11 16.39
N PRO A 146 -4.83 -18.94 15.49
CA PRO A 146 -3.97 -18.45 14.42
C PRO A 146 -4.71 -17.54 13.44
N TYR A 147 -6.00 -17.80 13.19
CA TYR A 147 -6.83 -16.93 12.35
C TYR A 147 -7.02 -15.53 12.97
N ILE A 148 -7.39 -15.46 14.26
CA ILE A 148 -7.57 -14.20 14.99
C ILE A 148 -6.25 -13.43 15.09
N ILE A 149 -5.15 -14.10 15.40
CA ILE A 149 -3.81 -13.47 15.45
C ILE A 149 -3.46 -12.88 14.08
N SER A 150 -3.65 -13.65 13.01
CA SER A 150 -3.40 -13.18 11.64
C SER A 150 -4.26 -11.97 11.28
N LEU A 151 -5.54 -11.97 11.67
CA LEU A 151 -6.44 -10.86 11.45
C LEU A 151 -6.03 -9.61 12.23
N LEU A 152 -5.74 -9.76 13.53
CA LEU A 152 -5.28 -8.65 14.36
C LEU A 152 -4.00 -8.03 13.81
N LEU A 153 -3.02 -8.85 13.43
CA LEU A 153 -1.79 -8.37 12.80
C LEU A 153 -2.09 -7.61 11.50
N SER A 154 -2.99 -8.15 10.68
CA SER A 154 -3.38 -7.50 9.41
C SER A 154 -4.08 -6.16 9.66
N VAL A 155 -4.96 -6.06 10.66
CA VAL A 155 -5.66 -4.81 11.02
C VAL A 155 -4.68 -3.78 11.57
N ILE A 156 -3.73 -4.19 12.42
CA ILE A 156 -2.72 -3.29 12.95
C ILE A 156 -1.84 -2.75 11.82
N VAL A 157 -1.31 -3.64 10.98
CA VAL A 157 -0.42 -3.25 9.89
C VAL A 157 -1.17 -2.43 8.84
N ALA A 158 -2.30 -2.91 8.34
CA ALA A 158 -3.04 -2.20 7.29
C ALA A 158 -3.77 -0.96 7.79
N GLY A 159 -4.31 -0.97 9.01
CA GLY A 159 -5.08 0.13 9.57
C GLY A 159 -4.24 1.25 10.18
N PHE A 160 -3.13 0.92 10.83
CA PHE A 160 -2.29 1.91 11.53
C PHE A 160 -0.97 2.18 10.81
N LEU A 161 -0.28 1.15 10.30
CA LEU A 161 1.05 1.33 9.70
C LEU A 161 1.01 1.78 8.24
N LEU A 162 0.05 1.29 7.45
CA LEU A 162 -0.07 1.68 6.04
C LEU A 162 -0.79 3.04 5.86
N GLY A 163 -1.61 3.47 6.83
CA GLY A 163 -2.33 4.73 6.76
C GLY A 163 -3.46 4.72 5.72
N LYS A 164 -3.79 5.87 5.11
CA LYS A 164 -4.91 5.99 4.14
C LYS A 164 -4.70 5.22 2.82
N SER A 165 -3.48 4.75 2.55
CA SER A 165 -3.04 4.22 1.26
C SER A 165 -1.99 3.13 1.48
N PRO A 166 -2.17 1.89 0.98
CA PRO A 166 -3.30 1.37 0.20
C PRO A 166 -4.55 1.10 1.05
N ASN A 167 -5.71 1.64 0.64
CA ASN A 167 -6.99 1.35 1.28
C ASN A 167 -7.58 0.02 0.75
N PRO A 168 -7.68 -1.05 1.57
CA PRO A 168 -8.19 -2.35 1.13
C PRO A 168 -9.64 -2.29 0.61
N MET A 169 -10.46 -1.35 1.10
CA MET A 169 -11.83 -1.15 0.63
C MET A 169 -11.86 -0.61 -0.80
N GLU A 170 -11.00 0.35 -1.12
CA GLU A 170 -10.89 0.89 -2.48
C GLU A 170 -10.36 -0.16 -3.45
N GLY A 171 -9.39 -0.98 -3.01
CA GLY A 171 -8.89 -2.12 -3.78
C GLY A 171 -9.99 -3.12 -4.13
N LEU A 172 -10.78 -3.54 -3.14
CA LEU A 172 -11.93 -4.45 -3.36
C LEU A 172 -12.95 -3.84 -4.33
N VAL A 173 -13.37 -2.59 -4.11
CA VAL A 173 -14.35 -1.94 -4.98
C VAL A 173 -13.83 -1.81 -6.41
N LYS A 174 -12.55 -1.47 -6.60
CA LYS A 174 -11.93 -1.39 -7.94
C LYS A 174 -11.87 -2.75 -8.63
N VAL A 175 -11.52 -3.82 -7.93
CA VAL A 175 -11.50 -5.19 -8.48
C VAL A 175 -12.91 -5.65 -8.86
N PHE A 176 -13.91 -5.43 -8.00
CA PHE A 176 -15.29 -5.76 -8.34
C PHE A 176 -15.80 -4.93 -9.53
N LYS A 177 -15.52 -3.63 -9.53
CA LYS A 177 -15.93 -2.74 -10.63
C LYS A 177 -15.25 -3.12 -11.94
N SER A 178 -13.99 -3.55 -11.94
CA SER A 178 -13.30 -4.01 -13.15
C SER A 178 -13.88 -5.34 -13.66
N MET A 179 -14.20 -6.29 -12.78
CA MET A 179 -14.86 -7.54 -13.15
C MET A 179 -16.25 -7.30 -13.78
N VAL A 180 -17.05 -6.40 -13.22
CA VAL A 180 -18.38 -6.05 -13.75
C VAL A 180 -18.30 -5.18 -15.02
N GLY A 181 -17.30 -4.29 -15.11
CA GLY A 181 -17.05 -3.49 -16.31
C GLY A 181 -16.63 -4.35 -17.51
N LEU A 182 -15.80 -5.37 -17.28
CA LEU A 182 -15.37 -6.34 -18.30
C LEU A 182 -16.50 -7.28 -18.75
N SER A 183 -17.49 -7.56 -17.91
CA SER A 183 -18.68 -8.35 -18.33
C SER A 183 -19.60 -7.52 -19.22
N LYS A 184 -19.85 -6.25 -18.86
CA LYS A 184 -20.64 -5.31 -19.68
C LYS A 184 -20.00 -5.01 -21.03
N SER A 185 -18.68 -4.81 -21.09
CA SER A 185 -17.98 -4.51 -22.35
C SER A 185 -17.97 -5.70 -23.33
N ARG A 186 -17.81 -6.93 -22.83
CA ARG A 186 -17.94 -8.15 -23.65
C ARG A 186 -19.37 -8.37 -24.14
N LEU A 187 -20.37 -8.11 -23.31
CA LEU A 187 -21.79 -8.25 -23.70
C LEU A 187 -22.19 -7.22 -24.76
N ASN A 188 -21.72 -5.98 -24.67
CA ASN A 188 -22.00 -4.95 -25.67
C ASN A 188 -21.27 -5.22 -27.00
N ARG A 189 -20.07 -5.81 -26.97
CA ARG A 189 -19.38 -6.26 -28.20
C ARG A 189 -20.11 -7.39 -28.92
N LEU A 190 -20.78 -8.28 -28.18
CA LEU A 190 -21.59 -9.36 -28.77
C LEU A 190 -22.93 -8.85 -29.32
N LYS A 191 -23.54 -7.84 -28.68
CA LYS A 191 -24.77 -7.21 -29.17
C LYS A 191 -24.57 -6.26 -30.36
N GLY A 192 -23.35 -5.78 -30.60
CA GLY A 192 -23.00 -4.99 -31.78
C GLY A 192 -22.63 -5.82 -33.01
N LEU A 193 -22.66 -7.16 -32.90
CA LEU A 193 -22.36 -8.11 -33.98
C LEU A 193 -23.61 -8.91 -34.42
N THR A 194 -24.80 -8.52 -33.97
CA THR A 194 -26.12 -9.03 -34.38
C THR A 194 -26.94 -7.86 -34.89
#